data_AF-X1K9I3-F1
#
_entry.id   AF-X1K9I3-F1
#
_cell.length_a   1.000
_cell.length_b   1.000
_cell.length_c   1.000
_cell.angle_alpha   90.00
_cell.angle_beta   90.00
_cell.angle_gamma   90.00
#
_symmetry.space_group_name_H-M   'P 1'
#
loop_
_entity.id
_entity.type
_entity.pdbx_description
1 polymer ?
#
loop_
_entity_poly.entity_id
_entity_poly.type
_entity_poly.pdbx_seq_one_letter_code
_entity_poly.pdbx_strand_id
1 'polypeptide(L)'
;MVIFLENNLGKAGENVLNALVTIFGGVTATLFIVFLSFFFSLEKNLLGGILSNFAPARYQKYVFNLLPRIRRKVSGWFISRVVGALFVGLLTYLVLTILDVKYAFVFSLIVGILDFVPIIGPIIGTVIIIPIVMIDSFTQ
;
A
#
# COMPACT_ATOMS: atom_id res chain seq x y z
N MET A 1 -13.80 5.77 -44.30
CA MET A 1 -12.71 6.47 -43.57
C MET A 1 -13.26 7.41 -42.51
N VAL A 2 -14.13 8.37 -42.84
CA VAL A 2 -14.72 9.33 -41.88
C VAL A 2 -15.49 8.64 -40.74
N ILE A 3 -16.39 7.70 -41.04
CA ILE A 3 -17.17 6.95 -40.03
C ILE A 3 -16.28 6.11 -39.08
N PHE A 4 -15.12 5.63 -39.56
CA PHE A 4 -14.16 4.89 -38.72
C PHE A 4 -13.44 5.80 -37.73
N LEU A 5 -13.12 7.03 -38.14
CA LEU A 5 -12.53 8.05 -37.27
C LEU A 5 -13.53 8.54 -36.22
N GLU A 6 -14.78 8.79 -36.61
CA GLU A 6 -15.85 9.18 -35.66
C GLU A 6 -16.07 8.09 -34.60
N ASN A 7 -16.13 6.81 -34.99
CA ASN A 7 -16.30 5.70 -34.05
C ASN A 7 -15.11 5.50 -33.11
N ASN A 8 -13.87 5.68 -33.58
CA ASN A 8 -12.69 5.55 -32.72
C ASN A 8 -12.50 6.75 -31.80
N LEU A 9 -12.86 7.96 -32.23
CA LEU A 9 -12.88 9.17 -31.39
C LEU A 9 -13.96 9.06 -30.31
N GLY A 10 -15.15 8.56 -30.66
CA GLY A 10 -16.23 8.29 -29.70
C GLY A 10 -15.79 7.28 -28.64
N LYS A 11 -15.20 6.15 -29.05
CA LYS A 11 -14.66 5.13 -28.14
C LYS A 11 -13.51 5.64 -27.28
N ALA A 12 -12.63 6.49 -27.82
CA ALA A 12 -11.55 7.11 -27.04
C ALA A 12 -12.12 8.05 -25.97
N GLY A 13 -13.14 8.84 -26.31
CA GLY A 13 -13.84 9.71 -25.36
C GLY A 13 -14.54 8.92 -24.25
N GLU A 14 -15.25 7.84 -24.60
CA GLU A 14 -15.87 6.92 -23.63
C GLU A 14 -14.82 6.26 -22.72
N ASN A 15 -13.70 5.81 -23.27
CA ASN A 15 -12.62 5.19 -22.49
C ASN A 15 -11.98 6.19 -21.50
N VAL A 16 -11.77 7.44 -21.92
CA VAL A 16 -11.25 8.49 -21.04
C VAL A 16 -12.24 8.82 -19.92
N LEU A 17 -13.53 8.96 -20.24
CA LEU A 17 -14.57 9.17 -19.24
C LEU A 17 -14.65 8.00 -18.25
N ASN A 18 -14.61 6.77 -18.74
CA ASN A 18 -14.61 5.58 -17.90
C ASN A 18 -13.36 5.50 -17.01
N ALA A 19 -12.18 5.86 -17.53
CA ALA A 19 -10.95 5.90 -16.74
C ALA A 19 -11.03 6.95 -15.62
N LEU A 20 -11.56 8.14 -15.92
CA LEU A 20 -11.77 9.20 -14.92
C LEU A 20 -12.76 8.77 -13.84
N VAL A 21 -13.91 8.21 -14.23
CA VAL A 21 -14.91 7.68 -13.29
C VAL A 21 -14.30 6.57 -12.43
N THR A 22 -13.49 5.70 -13.01
CA THR A 22 -12.82 4.62 -12.27
C THR A 22 -11.81 5.16 -11.25
N ILE A 23 -10.99 6.13 -11.64
CA ILE A 23 -10.00 6.75 -10.74
C ILE A 23 -10.71 7.49 -9.60
N PHE A 24 -11.68 8.35 -9.91
CA PHE A 24 -12.44 9.08 -8.89
C PHE A 24 -13.26 8.15 -7.99
N GLY A 25 -13.88 7.11 -8.57
CA GLY A 25 -14.57 6.08 -7.83
C GLY A 25 -13.62 5.33 -6.89
N GLY A 26 -12.43 4.96 -7.37
CA GLY A 26 -11.41 4.28 -6.58
C GLY A 26 -10.86 5.14 -5.44
N VAL A 27 -10.58 6.42 -5.71
CA VAL A 27 -10.15 7.38 -4.67
C VAL A 27 -11.25 7.56 -3.62
N THR A 28 -12.49 7.77 -4.05
CA THR A 28 -13.64 7.95 -3.15
C THR A 28 -13.87 6.70 -2.29
N ALA A 29 -13.84 5.50 -2.90
CA ALA A 29 -13.96 4.24 -2.19
C ALA A 29 -12.82 4.06 -1.17
N THR A 30 -11.59 4.38 -1.55
CA THR A 30 -10.43 4.30 -0.66
C THR A 30 -10.60 5.24 0.54
N LEU A 31 -11.01 6.48 0.31
CA LEU A 31 -11.29 7.43 1.39
C LEU A 31 -12.40 6.94 2.31
N PHE A 32 -13.48 6.39 1.74
CA PHE A 32 -14.59 5.84 2.50
C PHE A 32 -14.16 4.64 3.35
N ILE A 33 -13.35 3.72 2.79
CA ILE A 33 -12.79 2.58 3.50
C ILE A 33 -11.90 3.05 4.65
N VAL A 34 -11.02 4.03 4.43
CA VAL A 34 -10.18 4.60 5.48
C VAL A 34 -11.03 5.22 6.59
N PHE A 35 -12.06 5.97 6.23
CA PHE A 35 -12.97 6.61 7.18
C PHE A 35 -13.74 5.58 8.01
N LEU A 36 -14.34 4.56 7.38
CA LEU A 36 -15.04 3.47 8.08
C LEU A 36 -14.08 2.66 8.96
N SER A 37 -12.89 2.35 8.46
CA SER A 37 -11.88 1.62 9.23
C SER A 37 -11.47 2.39 10.47
N PHE A 38 -11.33 3.72 10.36
CA PHE A 38 -11.05 4.58 11.51
C PHE A 38 -12.22 4.60 12.49
N PHE A 39 -13.46 4.77 12.01
CA PHE A 39 -14.66 4.74 12.84
C PHE A 39 -14.81 3.41 13.60
N PHE A 40 -14.65 2.28 12.91
CA PHE A 40 -14.66 0.95 13.52
C PHE A 40 -13.49 0.73 14.48
N SER A 41 -12.33 1.33 14.22
CA SER A 41 -11.19 1.25 15.14
C SER A 41 -11.42 2.03 16.44
N LEU A 42 -12.31 3.03 16.47
CA LEU A 42 -12.70 3.72 17.70
C LEU A 42 -13.64 2.88 18.57
N GLU A 43 -14.34 1.92 17.97
CA GLU A 43 -15.27 1.05 18.66
C GLU A 43 -14.54 -0.06 19.45
N LYS A 44 -14.39 0.17 20.76
CA LYS A 44 -13.58 -0.68 21.66
C LYS A 44 -14.01 -2.16 21.72
N ASN A 45 -15.30 -2.44 21.49
CA ASN A 45 -15.88 -3.77 21.66
C ASN A 45 -16.20 -4.48 20.34
N LEU A 46 -15.93 -3.88 19.19
CA LEU A 46 -16.29 -4.45 17.88
C LEU A 46 -15.64 -5.82 17.68
N LEU A 47 -14.32 -5.88 17.87
CA LEU A 47 -13.55 -7.13 17.79
C LEU A 47 -14.01 -8.13 18.87
N GLY A 48 -14.22 -7.69 20.10
CA GLY A 48 -14.70 -8.58 21.17
C GLY A 48 -16.05 -9.24 20.84
N GLY A 49 -17.00 -8.46 20.31
CA GLY A 49 -18.34 -8.91 19.92
C GLY A 49 -18.35 -9.81 18.68
N ILE A 50 -17.54 -9.50 17.66
CA ILE A 50 -17.40 -10.35 16.47
C ILE A 50 -16.77 -11.69 16.88
N LEU A 51 -15.69 -11.67 17.66
CA LEU A 51 -15.03 -12.90 18.07
C LEU A 51 -15.86 -13.72 19.06
N SER A 52 -16.74 -13.12 19.87
CA SER A 52 -17.70 -13.88 20.68
C SER A 52 -18.77 -14.60 19.87
N ASN A 53 -19.18 -14.04 18.73
CA ASN A 53 -20.23 -14.64 17.88
C ASN A 53 -19.67 -15.71 16.93
N PHE A 54 -18.41 -15.60 16.51
CA PHE A 54 -17.79 -16.53 15.56
C PHE A 54 -16.92 -17.62 16.22
N ALA A 55 -16.38 -17.40 17.43
CA ALA A 55 -15.57 -18.40 18.11
C ALA A 55 -16.45 -19.42 18.86
N PRO A 56 -16.15 -20.73 18.79
CA PRO A 56 -16.81 -21.72 19.65
C PRO A 56 -16.60 -21.38 21.13
N ALA A 57 -17.64 -21.54 21.96
CA ALA A 57 -17.63 -21.17 23.38
C ALA A 57 -16.42 -21.73 24.16
N ARG A 58 -15.90 -22.90 23.75
CA ARG A 58 -14.71 -23.53 24.34
C ARG A 58 -13.41 -22.71 24.17
N TYR A 59 -13.28 -21.94 23.10
CA TYR A 59 -12.06 -21.18 22.76
C TYR A 59 -12.19 -19.67 22.98
N GLN A 60 -13.40 -19.18 23.29
CA GLN A 60 -13.69 -17.76 23.42
C GLN A 60 -12.75 -17.04 24.41
N LYS A 61 -12.49 -17.65 25.57
CA LYS A 61 -11.55 -17.12 26.58
C LYS A 61 -10.09 -17.07 26.08
N TYR A 62 -9.68 -18.09 25.33
CA TYR A 62 -8.33 -18.15 24.75
C TYR A 62 -8.13 -17.03 23.72
N VAL A 63 -9.09 -16.87 22.82
CA VAL A 63 -9.10 -15.87 21.75
C VAL A 63 -9.13 -14.45 22.31
N PHE A 64 -9.99 -14.18 23.30
CA PHE A 64 -10.04 -12.88 24.00
C PHE A 64 -8.70 -12.51 24.66
N ASN A 65 -7.98 -13.49 25.22
CA ASN A 65 -6.67 -13.26 25.82
C ASN A 65 -5.55 -13.07 24.77
N LEU A 66 -5.76 -13.56 23.54
CA LEU A 66 -4.80 -13.46 22.44
C LEU A 66 -4.86 -12.11 21.72
N LEU A 67 -6.07 -11.55 21.56
CA LEU A 67 -6.34 -10.27 20.90
C LEU A 67 -5.43 -9.12 21.37
N PRO A 68 -5.27 -8.84 22.68
CA PRO A 68 -4.37 -7.79 23.16
C PRO A 68 -2.90 -8.03 22.78
N ARG A 69 -2.47 -9.31 22.76
CA ARG A 69 -1.10 -9.68 22.40
C ARG A 69 -0.83 -9.45 20.92
N ILE A 70 -1.78 -9.82 20.07
CA ILE A 70 -1.73 -9.56 18.63
C ILE A 70 -1.71 -8.05 18.40
N ARG A 71 -2.64 -7.30 19.00
CA ARG A 71 -2.72 -5.84 18.87
C ARG A 71 -1.39 -5.17 19.23
N ARG A 72 -0.75 -5.57 20.33
CA ARG A 72 0.54 -5.01 20.76
C ARG A 72 1.69 -5.36 19.81
N LYS A 73 1.72 -6.58 19.26
CA LYS A 73 2.72 -6.97 18.25
C LYS A 73 2.53 -6.19 16.94
N VAL A 74 1.29 -6.10 16.45
CA VAL A 74 0.95 -5.39 15.22
C VAL A 74 1.22 -3.90 15.36
N SER A 75 0.82 -3.28 16.48
CA SER A 75 1.11 -1.87 16.73
C SER A 75 2.61 -1.59 16.82
N GLY A 76 3.36 -2.47 17.49
CA GLY A 76 4.82 -2.36 17.58
C GLY A 76 5.48 -2.42 16.20
N TRP A 77 5.11 -3.41 15.39
CA TRP A 77 5.60 -3.54 14.01
C TRP A 77 5.24 -2.33 13.14
N PHE A 78 4.00 -1.83 13.26
CA PHE A 78 3.54 -0.65 12.52
C PHE A 78 4.37 0.59 12.89
N ILE A 79 4.57 0.84 14.19
CA ILE A 79 5.43 1.94 14.66
C ILE A 79 6.84 1.79 14.09
N SER A 80 7.42 0.58 14.14
CA SER A 80 8.75 0.33 13.57
C SER A 80 8.82 0.63 12.07
N ARG A 81 7.75 0.34 11.31
CA ARG A 81 7.68 0.68 9.88
C ARG A 81 7.57 2.18 9.64
N VAL A 82 6.72 2.89 10.40
CA VAL A 82 6.61 4.36 10.30
C VAL A 82 7.95 5.03 10.59
N VAL A 83 8.61 4.61 11.69
CA VAL A 83 9.91 5.16 12.08
C VAL A 83 10.98 4.82 11.04
N GLY A 84 10.99 3.60 10.51
CA GLY A 84 11.91 3.17 9.46
C GLY A 84 11.74 3.99 8.17
N ALA A 85 10.51 4.11 7.69
CA ALA A 85 10.17 4.89 6.51
C ALA A 85 10.57 6.37 6.64
N LEU A 86 10.32 6.97 7.81
CA LEU A 86 10.76 8.33 8.10
C LEU A 86 12.29 8.45 8.09
N PHE A 87 12.98 7.50 8.71
CA PHE A 87 14.44 7.48 8.75
C PHE A 87 15.06 7.35 7.35
N VAL A 88 14.56 6.42 6.53
CA VAL A 88 15.00 6.22 5.15
C VAL A 88 14.69 7.45 4.29
N GLY A 89 13.50 8.03 4.42
CA GLY A 89 13.15 9.28 3.75
C GLY A 89 14.08 10.43 4.12
N LEU A 90 14.38 10.61 5.42
CA LEU A 90 15.27 11.68 5.90
C LEU A 90 16.70 11.50 5.39
N LEU A 91 17.24 10.27 5.46
CA LEU A 91 18.58 9.98 4.95
C LEU A 91 18.65 10.20 3.43
N THR A 92 17.63 9.76 2.70
CA THR A 92 17.55 9.97 1.25
C THR A 92 17.51 11.47 0.92
N TYR A 93 16.76 12.26 1.69
CA TYR A 93 16.71 13.71 1.52
C TYR A 93 18.08 14.37 1.74
N LEU A 94 18.80 13.98 2.80
CA LEU A 94 20.13 14.49 3.08
C LEU A 94 21.11 14.15 1.95
N VAL A 95 21.12 12.90 1.49
CA VAL A 95 21.99 12.45 0.39
C VAL A 95 21.69 13.20 -0.90
N LEU A 96 20.41 13.30 -1.30
CA LEU A 96 20.01 13.98 -2.53
C LEU A 96 20.29 15.50 -2.47
N THR A 97 20.16 16.12 -1.30
CA THR A 97 20.49 17.53 -1.10
C THR A 97 22.00 17.78 -1.21
N ILE A 98 22.83 16.88 -0.64
CA ILE A 98 24.29 16.98 -0.76
C ILE A 98 24.75 16.83 -2.22
N LEU A 99 24.04 16.01 -3.01
CA LEU A 99 24.30 15.81 -4.43
C LEU A 99 23.68 16.88 -5.34
N ASP A 100 23.09 17.94 -4.77
CA ASP A 100 22.42 19.03 -5.48
C ASP A 100 21.35 18.57 -6.49
N VAL A 101 20.61 17.50 -6.13
CA VAL A 101 19.57 16.95 -7.00
C VAL A 101 18.33 17.84 -6.97
N LYS A 102 17.95 18.35 -8.14
CA LYS A 102 16.68 19.06 -8.34
C LYS A 102 15.51 18.15 -7.93
N TYR A 103 14.67 18.63 -7.02
CA TYR A 103 13.53 17.90 -6.42
C TYR A 103 13.89 16.83 -5.36
N ALA A 104 15.04 16.94 -4.68
CA ALA A 104 15.42 16.07 -3.56
C ALA A 104 14.30 15.80 -2.54
N PHE A 105 13.50 16.82 -2.18
CA PHE A 105 12.37 16.68 -1.26
C PHE A 105 11.27 15.74 -1.79
N VAL A 106 10.87 15.90 -3.06
CA VAL A 106 9.80 15.08 -3.65
C VAL A 106 10.25 13.63 -3.78
N PHE A 107 11.48 13.39 -4.24
CA PHE A 107 12.00 12.03 -4.38
C PHE A 107 12.18 11.32 -3.04
N SER A 108 12.72 12.01 -2.02
CA SER A 108 12.85 11.43 -0.68
C SER A 108 11.51 11.12 -0.03
N LEU A 109 10.47 11.94 -0.27
CA LEU A 109 9.11 11.65 0.17
C LEU A 109 8.56 10.37 -0.48
N ILE A 110 8.72 10.22 -1.79
CA ILE A 110 8.29 9.02 -2.53
C ILE A 110 9.03 7.78 -1.99
N VAL A 111 10.35 7.86 -1.83
CA VAL A 111 11.17 6.76 -1.30
C VAL A 111 10.73 6.37 0.11
N GLY A 112 10.53 7.35 1.02
CA GLY A 112 10.05 7.07 2.37
C GLY A 112 8.66 6.40 2.38
N ILE A 113 7.72 6.86 1.54
CA ILE A 113 6.39 6.24 1.41
C ILE A 113 6.50 4.81 0.87
N LEU A 114 7.34 4.57 -0.14
CA LEU A 114 7.53 3.23 -0.71
C LEU A 114 8.21 2.26 0.27
N ASP A 115 9.12 2.76 1.11
CA ASP A 115 9.78 1.96 2.15
C ASP A 115 8.82 1.51 3.26
N PHE A 116 7.71 2.23 3.45
CA PHE A 116 6.68 1.88 4.43
C PHE A 116 6.03 0.52 4.16
N VAL A 117 5.95 0.07 2.91
CA VAL A 117 5.37 -1.22 2.52
C VAL A 117 6.48 -2.27 2.40
N PRO A 118 6.81 -3.01 3.47
CA PRO A 118 7.73 -4.14 3.37
C PRO A 118 7.12 -5.16 2.42
N ILE A 119 7.97 -5.78 1.57
CA ILE A 119 7.65 -6.72 0.49
C ILE A 119 7.74 -6.11 -0.91
N ILE A 120 7.50 -4.81 -1.10
CA ILE A 120 7.66 -4.19 -2.45
C ILE A 120 9.11 -4.33 -2.94
N GLY A 121 10.10 -4.02 -2.10
CA GLY A 121 11.52 -4.15 -2.45
C GLY A 121 11.92 -5.57 -2.89
N PRO A 122 11.65 -6.61 -2.08
CA PRO A 122 11.89 -7.99 -2.46
C PRO A 122 11.14 -8.44 -3.72
N ILE A 123 9.86 -8.07 -3.89
CA ILE A 123 9.08 -8.46 -5.08
C ILE A 123 9.66 -7.80 -6.34
N ILE A 124 9.86 -6.48 -6.32
CA ILE A 124 10.42 -5.75 -7.46
C ILE A 124 11.83 -6.27 -7.76
N GLY A 125 12.65 -6.49 -6.73
CA GLY A 125 13.98 -7.08 -6.87
C GLY A 125 13.92 -8.46 -7.53
N THR A 126 13.00 -9.33 -7.10
CA THR A 126 12.84 -10.67 -7.69
C THR A 126 12.40 -10.60 -9.16
N VAL A 127 11.45 -9.70 -9.49
CA VAL A 127 10.97 -9.49 -10.87
C VAL A 127 12.07 -8.97 -11.78
N ILE A 128 12.98 -8.12 -11.27
CA ILE A 128 14.09 -7.57 -12.06
C ILE A 128 15.26 -8.55 -12.15
N ILE A 129 15.63 -9.19 -11.04
CA ILE A 129 16.84 -10.03 -10.93
C ILE A 129 16.65 -11.34 -11.70
N ILE A 130 15.49 -12.00 -11.63
CA ILE A 130 15.29 -13.31 -12.29
C ILE A 130 15.55 -13.23 -13.80
N PRO A 131 14.96 -12.30 -14.57
CA PRO A 131 15.23 -12.19 -16.00
C PRO A 131 16.70 -11.91 -16.31
N ILE A 132 17.36 -11.03 -15.54
CA ILE A 132 18.76 -10.66 -15.75
C ILE A 132 19.67 -11.87 -15.52
N VAL A 133 19.48 -12.60 -14.42
CA VAL A 133 20.26 -13.80 -14.08
C VAL A 133 20.02 -14.90 -15.11
N MET A 134 18.79 -15.07 -15.59
CA MET A 134 18.51 -16.02 -16.66
C MET A 134 19.28 -15.65 -17.92
N ILE A 135 19.26 -14.39 -18.36
CA ILE A 135 19.99 -13.93 -19.55
C ILE A 135 21.50 -14.17 -19.40
N ASP A 136 22.09 -13.79 -18.25
CA ASP A 136 23.52 -13.96 -17.98
C ASP A 136 23.94 -15.45 -18.01
N SER A 137 23.11 -16.32 -17.44
CA SER A 137 23.33 -17.78 -17.42
C SER A 137 23.25 -18.44 -18.79
N PHE A 138 22.57 -17.83 -19.77
CA PHE A 138 22.52 -18.33 -21.15
C PHE A 138 23.69 -17.84 -22.01
N THR A 139 24.40 -16.79 -21.57
CA THR A 139 25.55 -16.20 -22.28
C THR A 139 26.92 -16.74 -21.84
N GLN A 140 26.98 -17.52 -20.75
CA GLN A 140 28.15 -18.32 -20.33
C GLN A 140 27.97 -19.80 -20.70
#